data_AF-A0A924IDB8-F1
#
_entry.id   AF-A0A924IDB8-F1
#
_cell.length_a   1.000
_cell.length_b   1.000
_cell.length_c   1.000
_cell.angle_alpha   90.00
_cell.angle_beta   90.00
_cell.angle_gamma   90.00
#
_symmetry.space_group_name_H-M   'P 1'
#
loop_
_entity.id
_entity.type
_entity.pdbx_description
1 polymer ?
#
loop_
_entity_poly.entity_id
_entity_poly.type
_entity_poly.pdbx_seq_one_letter_code
_entity_poly.pdbx_strand_id
1 'polypeptide(L)'
;MSDDLKDILSNLNKDIEQDKLLEYLNKNLPHAAQHEFEKQMNDDEFMNDAVEGLEQLENKKNIPAYIQQLNAGLKKQLETKKKRKEKRKLPPQYWTWFTIILLLILVVVAWVIIRQLIWRT
;
A
#
# COMPACT_ATOMS: atom_id res chain seq x y z
N MET A 1 1.29 9.34 -13.81
CA MET A 1 -0.06 9.57 -13.24
C MET A 1 -0.16 9.03 -11.81
N SER A 2 0.80 9.36 -10.94
CA SER A 2 0.83 8.89 -9.54
C SER A 2 1.13 10.01 -8.55
N ASP A 3 1.49 11.19 -9.05
CA ASP A 3 1.96 12.30 -8.21
C ASP A 3 0.78 13.15 -7.72
N ASP A 4 -0.23 13.41 -8.57
CA ASP A 4 -1.49 14.07 -8.15
C ASP A 4 -2.23 13.35 -7.01
N LEU A 5 -2.21 12.01 -6.99
CA LEU A 5 -2.88 11.24 -5.93
C LEU A 5 -2.14 11.33 -4.59
N LYS A 6 -0.83 11.58 -4.60
CA LYS A 6 -0.06 11.77 -3.37
C LYS A 6 -0.40 13.12 -2.73
N ASP A 7 -0.55 14.15 -3.55
CA ASP A 7 -0.85 15.51 -3.07
C ASP A 7 -2.23 15.62 -2.42
N ILE A 8 -3.23 14.88 -2.92
CA ILE A 8 -4.57 14.79 -2.30
C ILE A 8 -4.53 14.07 -0.95
N LEU A 9 -3.62 13.11 -0.76
CA LEU A 9 -3.51 12.35 0.50
C LEU A 9 -2.58 12.99 1.54
N SER A 10 -1.69 13.91 1.14
CA SER A 10 -0.75 14.57 2.05
C SER A 10 -1.35 15.68 2.89
N ASN A 11 -2.42 16.34 2.41
CA ASN A 11 -3.16 17.33 3.21
C ASN A 11 -4.23 16.72 4.10
N LEU A 12 -4.54 15.44 3.88
CA LEU A 12 -5.59 14.75 4.61
C LEU A 12 -4.98 14.09 5.84
N ASN A 13 -4.95 14.81 6.96
CA ASN A 13 -4.54 14.25 8.24
C ASN A 13 -5.68 13.37 8.80
N LYS A 14 -5.93 12.29 8.06
CA LYS A 14 -7.13 11.45 8.05
C LYS A 14 -7.54 10.97 9.44
N ASP A 15 -6.56 10.66 10.28
CA ASP A 15 -6.81 10.08 11.60
C ASP A 15 -7.37 11.14 12.57
N ILE A 16 -6.83 12.37 12.55
CA ILE A 16 -7.27 13.46 13.43
C ILE A 16 -8.61 14.05 12.97
N GLU A 17 -8.85 14.11 11.67
CA GLU A 17 -10.11 14.60 11.09
C GLU A 17 -11.25 13.59 11.28
N GLN A 18 -10.97 12.29 11.10
CA GLN A 18 -11.96 11.23 11.28
C GLN A 18 -12.45 11.12 12.71
N ASP A 19 -11.56 11.20 13.70
CA ASP A 19 -11.95 11.13 15.11
C ASP A 19 -12.84 12.31 15.52
N LYS A 20 -12.49 13.53 15.09
CA LYS A 20 -13.30 14.74 15.32
C LYS A 20 -14.68 14.66 14.66
N LEU A 21 -14.75 14.12 13.44
CA LEU A 21 -16.00 13.90 12.71
C LEU A 21 -16.94 12.94 13.48
N LEU A 22 -16.38 11.86 14.03
CA LEU A 22 -17.13 10.89 14.84
C LEU A 22 -17.61 11.51 16.14
N GLU A 23 -16.79 12.31 16.83
CA GLU A 23 -17.19 13.02 18.04
C GLU A 23 -18.29 14.06 17.77
N TYR A 24 -18.20 14.77 16.65
CA TYR A 24 -19.23 15.70 16.18
C TYR A 24 -20.56 14.97 15.91
N LEU A 25 -20.56 13.89 15.14
CA LEU A 25 -21.74 13.07 14.84
C LEU A 25 -22.40 12.46 16.10
N ASN A 26 -21.59 12.16 17.12
CA ASN A 26 -22.06 11.62 18.40
C ASN A 26 -22.49 12.71 19.41
N LYS A 27 -22.43 14.00 19.06
CA LYS A 27 -22.71 15.15 19.95
C LYS A 27 -21.82 15.23 21.19
N ASN A 28 -20.59 14.73 21.11
CA ASN A 28 -19.64 14.72 22.21
C ASN A 28 -18.63 15.88 22.17
N LEU A 29 -18.67 16.70 21.12
CA LEU A 29 -17.76 17.83 20.93
C LEU A 29 -18.25 19.08 21.71
N PRO A 30 -17.38 19.81 22.44
CA PRO A 30 -17.75 21.06 23.09
C PRO A 30 -18.25 22.11 22.08
N HIS A 31 -19.22 22.93 22.48
CA HIS A 31 -19.87 23.92 21.60
C HIS A 31 -18.89 24.89 20.90
N ALA A 32 -17.82 25.29 21.57
CA ALA A 32 -16.78 26.14 20.97
C ALA A 32 -16.03 25.41 19.83
N ALA A 33 -15.72 24.12 20.03
CA ALA A 33 -15.04 23.30 19.04
C ALA A 33 -15.95 22.89 17.87
N GLN A 34 -17.26 22.75 18.10
CA GLN A 34 -18.24 22.46 17.02
C GLN A 34 -18.26 23.60 16.01
N HIS A 35 -18.31 24.84 16.48
CA HIS A 35 -18.42 25.99 15.59
C HIS A 35 -17.16 26.20 14.73
N GLU A 36 -15.98 25.96 15.31
CA GLU A 36 -14.72 25.95 14.54
C GLU A 36 -14.69 24.83 13.50
N PHE A 37 -15.22 23.66 13.85
CA PHE A 37 -15.31 22.51 12.95
C PHE A 37 -16.30 22.74 11.80
N GLU A 38 -17.49 23.26 12.08
CA GLU A 38 -18.49 23.66 11.07
C GLU A 38 -17.94 24.72 10.10
N LYS A 39 -17.11 25.64 10.60
CA LYS A 39 -16.45 26.63 9.75
C LYS A 39 -15.45 25.98 8.78
N GLN A 40 -14.62 25.05 9.28
CA GLN A 40 -13.69 24.29 8.45
C GLN A 40 -14.41 23.41 7.42
N MET A 41 -15.55 22.85 7.80
CA MET A 41 -16.39 22.03 6.92
C MET A 41 -17.07 22.84 5.81
N ASN A 42 -17.50 24.07 6.09
CA ASN A 42 -18.05 24.97 5.06
C ASN A 42 -17.01 25.38 4.00
N ASP A 43 -15.73 25.39 4.36
CA ASP A 43 -14.64 25.71 3.43
C ASP A 43 -14.28 24.51 2.51
N ASP A 44 -14.80 23.31 2.80
CA ASP A 44 -14.54 22.07 2.05
C ASP A 44 -15.85 21.37 1.61
N GLU A 45 -16.18 21.53 0.33
CA GLU A 45 -17.36 20.92 -0.30
C GLU A 45 -17.39 19.39 -0.16
N PHE A 46 -16.24 18.71 -0.13
CA PHE A 46 -16.16 17.27 0.03
C PHE A 46 -16.50 16.83 1.46
N MET A 47 -16.01 17.55 2.47
CA MET A 47 -16.35 17.26 3.87
C MET A 47 -17.83 17.53 4.14
N ASN A 48 -18.40 18.56 3.51
CA ASN A 48 -19.82 18.88 3.62
C ASN A 48 -20.70 17.71 3.15
N ASP A 49 -20.47 17.23 1.93
CA ASP A 49 -21.18 16.08 1.34
C ASP A 49 -20.98 14.78 2.16
N ALA A 50 -19.76 14.55 2.67
CA ALA A 50 -19.45 13.37 3.47
C ALA A 50 -20.23 13.34 4.80
N VAL A 51 -20.36 14.47 5.50
CA VAL A 51 -21.15 14.54 6.74
C VAL A 51 -22.63 14.37 6.45
N GLU A 52 -23.17 15.03 5.42
CA GLU A 52 -24.57 14.87 5.04
C GLU A 52 -24.91 13.38 4.81
N GLY A 53 -24.07 12.67 4.05
CA GLY A 53 -24.22 11.24 3.82
C GLY A 53 -24.11 10.40 5.11
N LEU A 54 -23.22 10.76 6.03
CA LEU A 54 -23.09 10.07 7.33
C LEU A 54 -24.25 10.38 8.29
N GLU A 55 -24.85 11.56 8.21
CA GLU A 55 -26.01 11.93 9.01
C GLU A 55 -27.27 11.18 8.63
N GLN A 56 -27.41 10.83 7.34
CA GLN A 56 -28.51 10.01 6.81
C GLN A 56 -28.47 8.55 7.31
N LEU A 57 -27.37 8.10 7.92
CA LEU A 57 -27.28 6.77 8.51
C LEU A 57 -28.09 6.68 9.81
N GLU A 58 -29.14 5.84 9.82
CA GLU A 58 -29.99 5.64 11.00
C GLU A 58 -29.21 5.19 12.25
N ASN A 59 -28.18 4.35 12.07
CA ASN A 59 -27.43 3.75 13.17
C ASN A 59 -26.02 4.33 13.31
N LYS A 60 -25.93 5.59 13.75
CA LYS A 60 -24.65 6.30 13.99
C LYS A 60 -23.69 5.55 14.92
N LYS A 61 -24.22 4.74 15.86
CA LYS A 61 -23.43 3.90 16.79
C LYS A 61 -22.56 2.84 16.09
N ASN A 62 -22.94 2.41 14.88
CA ASN A 62 -22.22 1.37 14.15
C ASN A 62 -21.16 1.94 13.21
N ILE A 63 -21.11 3.25 12.99
CA ILE A 63 -20.16 3.90 12.09
C ILE A 63 -18.70 3.50 12.41
N PRO A 64 -18.24 3.50 13.68
CA PRO A 64 -16.87 3.07 13.99
C PRO A 64 -16.58 1.62 13.57
N ALA A 65 -17.55 0.71 13.76
CA ALA A 65 -17.41 -0.69 13.37
C ALA A 65 -17.34 -0.84 11.83
N TYR A 66 -18.14 -0.08 11.09
CA TYR A 66 -18.07 -0.06 9.63
C TYR A 66 -16.73 0.47 9.11
N ILE A 67 -16.20 1.54 9.71
CA ILE A 67 -14.87 2.08 9.38
C ILE A 67 -13.79 1.02 9.59
N GLN A 68 -13.81 0.34 10.74
CA GLN A 68 -12.87 -0.74 11.04
C GLN A 68 -12.95 -1.88 10.02
N GLN A 69 -14.16 -2.32 9.67
CA GLN A 69 -14.37 -3.37 8.66
C GLN A 69 -13.88 -2.93 7.27
N LEU A 70 -14.14 -1.68 6.88
CA LEU A 70 -13.70 -1.13 5.60
C LEU A 70 -12.18 -1.06 5.52
N ASN A 71 -11.52 -0.54 6.55
CA ASN A 71 -10.06 -0.46 6.64
C ASN A 71 -9.42 -1.86 6.62
N ALA A 72 -9.97 -2.81 7.37
CA ALA A 72 -9.53 -4.20 7.35
C ALA A 72 -9.70 -4.85 5.96
N GLY A 73 -10.83 -4.59 5.30
CA GLY A 73 -11.13 -5.06 3.95
C GLY A 73 -10.15 -4.51 2.91
N LEU A 74 -9.90 -3.20 2.93
CA LEU A 74 -8.93 -2.54 2.05
C LEU A 74 -7.53 -3.10 2.26
N LYS A 75 -7.07 -3.21 3.50
CA LYS A 75 -5.76 -3.81 3.82
C LYS A 75 -5.65 -5.23 3.26
N LYS A 76 -6.68 -6.05 3.45
CA LYS A 76 -6.73 -7.42 2.90
C LYS A 76 -6.67 -7.45 1.38
N GLN A 77 -7.37 -6.54 0.69
CA GLN A 77 -7.33 -6.45 -0.77
C GLN A 77 -5.95 -6.00 -1.29
N LEU A 78 -5.30 -5.07 -0.61
CA LEU A 78 -3.95 -4.61 -0.96
C LEU A 78 -2.92 -5.72 -0.73
N GLU A 79 -2.99 -6.43 0.40
CA GLU A 79 -2.11 -7.55 0.68
C GLU A 79 -2.29 -8.70 -0.31
N THR A 80 -3.53 -9.03 -0.69
CA THR A 80 -3.78 -10.08 -1.69
C THR A 80 -3.29 -9.69 -3.07
N LYS A 81 -3.43 -8.43 -3.49
CA LYS A 81 -2.84 -7.91 -4.73
C LYS A 81 -1.31 -7.93 -4.68
N LYS A 82 -0.70 -7.57 -3.55
CA LYS A 82 0.76 -7.61 -3.36
C LYS A 82 1.29 -9.04 -3.40
N LYS A 83 0.65 -9.98 -2.68
CA LYS A 83 0.98 -11.41 -2.71
C LYS A 83 0.81 -12.00 -4.11
N ARG A 84 -0.24 -11.61 -4.86
CA ARG A 84 -0.41 -12.03 -6.27
C ARG A 84 0.71 -11.50 -7.17
N LYS A 85 1.16 -10.25 -6.98
CA LYS A 85 2.32 -9.70 -7.69
C LYS A 85 3.63 -10.41 -7.33
N GLU A 86 3.82 -10.75 -6.05
CA GLU A 86 5.00 -11.50 -5.59
C GLU A 86 5.03 -12.94 -6.12
N LYS A 87 3.89 -13.63 -6.17
CA LYS A 87 3.79 -14.96 -6.78
C LYS A 87 4.04 -14.98 -8.29
N ARG A 88 3.92 -13.82 -8.96
CA ARG A 88 4.26 -13.64 -10.38
C ARG A 88 5.72 -13.23 -10.60
N LYS A 89 6.49 -12.98 -9.55
CA LYS A 89 7.94 -12.83 -9.68
C LYS A 89 8.48 -14.20 -10.04
N LEU A 90 9.03 -14.31 -11.24
CA LEU A 90 9.67 -15.53 -11.71
C LEU A 90 10.70 -15.98 -10.66
N PRO A 91 10.73 -17.28 -10.31
CA PRO A 91 11.73 -17.77 -9.39
C PRO A 91 13.12 -17.44 -9.96
N PRO A 92 14.07 -16.99 -9.11
CA PRO A 92 15.44 -16.77 -9.55
C PRO A 92 15.98 -18.02 -10.25
N GLN A 93 16.42 -17.83 -11.49
CA GLN A 93 16.85 -18.88 -12.40
C GLN A 93 18.25 -19.38 -12.05
N TYR A 94 18.45 -19.88 -10.82
CA TYR A 94 19.74 -20.33 -10.30
C TYR A 94 20.37 -21.43 -11.15
N TRP A 95 19.54 -22.31 -11.72
CA TRP A 95 19.98 -23.37 -12.61
C TRP A 95 20.69 -22.85 -13.87
N THR A 96 20.25 -21.73 -14.44
CA THR A 96 20.88 -21.16 -15.63
C THR A 96 22.26 -20.57 -15.33
N TRP A 97 22.43 -19.94 -14.17
CA TRP A 97 23.77 -19.50 -13.74
C TRP A 97 24.71 -20.68 -13.49
N PHE A 98 24.20 -21.75 -12.87
CA PHE A 98 24.98 -22.95 -12.62
C PHE A 98 25.46 -23.62 -13.93
N THR A 99 24.61 -23.75 -14.94
CA THR A 99 25.02 -24.34 -16.23
C THR A 99 26.07 -23.51 -16.95
N ILE A 100 25.97 -22.18 -16.89
CA ILE A 100 26.96 -21.27 -17.49
C ILE A 100 28.32 -21.43 -16.80
N ILE A 101 28.35 -21.46 -15.46
CA ILE A 101 29.59 -21.64 -14.68
C ILE A 101 30.21 -23.01 -14.98
N LEU A 102 29.40 -24.07 -15.01
CA LEU A 102 29.86 -25.42 -15.32
C LEU A 102 30.50 -25.48 -16.72
N LEU A 103 29.87 -24.85 -17.71
CA LEU A 103 30.39 -24.79 -19.09
C LEU A 103 31.71 -24.01 -19.16
N LEU A 104 31.82 -22.88 -18.45
CA LEU A 104 33.06 -22.12 -18.34
C LEU A 104 34.21 -22.94 -17.75
N ILE A 105 33.94 -23.69 -16.66
CA ILE A 105 34.94 -24.57 -16.05
C ILE A 105 35.39 -25.65 -17.05
N LEU A 106 34.46 -26.23 -17.80
CA LEU A 106 34.77 -27.26 -18.80
C LEU A 106 35.72 -26.71 -19.89
N VAL A 107 35.48 -25.49 -20.36
CA VAL A 107 36.36 -24.80 -21.33
C VAL A 107 37.76 -24.57 -20.76
N VAL A 108 37.86 -24.14 -19.50
CA VAL A 108 39.16 -23.92 -18.83
C VAL A 108 39.91 -25.24 -18.68
N VAL A 109 39.25 -26.31 -18.25
CA VAL A 109 39.86 -27.64 -18.12
C VAL A 109 40.33 -28.16 -19.48
N ALA A 110 39.51 -28.02 -20.52
CA ALA A 110 39.89 -28.41 -21.88
C ALA A 110 41.16 -27.66 -22.35
N TRP A 111 41.23 -26.34 -22.09
CA TRP A 111 42.40 -25.55 -22.42
C TRP A 111 43.66 -25.99 -21.65
N VAL A 112 43.55 -26.26 -20.35
CA VAL A 112 44.66 -26.75 -19.52
C VAL A 112 45.18 -28.09 -20.05
N ILE A 113 44.30 -29.03 -20.38
CA ILE A 113 44.68 -30.35 -20.91
C ILE A 113 45.41 -30.20 -22.25
N ILE A 114 44.90 -29.38 -23.18
CA ILE A 114 45.55 -29.14 -24.47
C ILE A 114 46.93 -28.53 -24.27
N ARG A 115 47.05 -27.52 -23.39
CA ARG A 115 48.34 -26.89 -23.09
C ARG A 115 49.34 -27.87 -22.48
N GLN A 116 48.89 -28.72 -21.56
CA GLN A 116 49.73 -29.73 -20.93
C GLN A 116 50.18 -30.81 -21.92
N LEU A 117 49.32 -31.19 -22.86
CA LEU A 117 49.65 -32.14 -23.92
C LEU A 117 50.72 -31.56 -24.86
N ILE A 118 50.53 -30.32 -25.33
CA ILE A 118 51.46 -29.62 -26.23
C ILE A 118 52.84 -29.42 -25.59
N TRP A 119 52.90 -29.16 -24.28
CA TRP A 119 54.19 -29.01 -23.57
C TRP A 119 54.93 -30.33 -23.33
N ARG A 120 54.26 -31.48 -23.49
CA ARG A 120 54.84 -32.80 -23.16
C ARG A 120 55.28 -33.61 -24.39
N THR A 121 54.85 -33.24 -25.59
CA THR A 121 55.33 -33.73 -26.89
C THR A 121 56.42 -32.82 -27.43
#